data_AF-H1LI88-F1
#
_entry.id   AF-H1LI88-F1
#
_cell.length_a   1.000
_cell.length_b   1.000
_cell.length_c   1.000
_cell.angle_alpha   90.00
_cell.angle_beta   90.00
_cell.angle_gamma   90.00
#
_symmetry.space_group_name_H-M   'P 1'
#
loop_
_entity.id
_entity.type
_entity.pdbx_description
1 polymer ?
#
loop_
_entity_poly.entity_id
_entity_poly.type
_entity_poly.pdbx_seq_one_letter_code
_entity_poly.pdbx_strand_id
1 'polypeptide(L)'
;MTKLKEETQKARAGIYAGTYGGQYIPETLMTELEKVDKAFHTLKDDPDFKAELHDLLVNYANRPSLLYYAKNMTEDLGGAKIYLKREDLNHTGAHKINTSLVKPSSPNTWARND
;
A
#
# COMPACT_ATOMS: atom_id res chain seq x y z
N MET A 1 -26.55 16.69 38.29
CA MET A 1 -26.48 15.70 37.18
C MET A 1 -25.98 16.40 35.94
N THR A 2 -24.65 16.52 35.82
CA THR A 2 -24.04 17.19 34.67
C THR A 2 -23.93 16.17 33.55
N LYS A 3 -24.75 16.30 32.51
CA LYS A 3 -24.66 15.48 31.30
C LYS A 3 -23.31 15.78 30.65
N LEU A 4 -22.39 14.82 30.70
CA LEU A 4 -21.19 14.82 29.86
C LEU A 4 -21.69 14.82 28.41
N LYS A 5 -21.34 15.86 27.67
CA LYS A 5 -21.53 15.90 26.22
C LYS A 5 -20.58 14.85 25.66
N GLU A 6 -21.12 13.75 25.15
CA GLU A 6 -20.39 12.90 24.23
C GLU A 6 -20.08 13.77 23.01
N GLU A 7 -18.86 14.32 22.97
CA GLU A 7 -18.31 14.91 21.77
C GLU A 7 -18.15 13.76 20.78
N THR A 8 -19.17 13.57 19.96
CA THR A 8 -19.13 12.64 18.83
C THR A 8 -18.05 13.16 17.90
N GLN A 9 -16.84 12.60 18.03
CA GLN A 9 -15.75 12.83 17.09
C GLN A 9 -16.32 12.59 15.69
N LYS A 10 -16.41 13.67 14.92
CA LYS A 10 -17.02 13.67 13.58
C LYS A 10 -16.38 12.53 12.80
N ALA A 11 -17.15 11.48 12.51
CA ALA A 11 -16.65 10.33 11.79
C ALA A 11 -16.13 10.81 10.43
N ARG A 12 -14.80 10.87 10.27
CA ARG A 12 -14.21 10.89 8.93
C ARG A 12 -14.71 9.62 8.24
N ALA A 13 -14.90 9.68 6.93
CA ALA A 13 -15.06 8.47 6.12
C ALA A 13 -13.77 7.65 6.22
N GLY A 14 -13.60 6.93 7.33
CA GLY A 14 -12.58 5.91 7.46
C GLY A 14 -12.87 4.84 6.42
N ILE A 15 -11.83 4.18 5.95
CA ILE A 15 -11.95 2.98 5.12
C ILE A 15 -12.47 1.87 6.05
N TYR A 16 -13.75 1.94 6.38
CA TYR A 16 -14.47 0.91 7.09
C TYR A 16 -14.89 -0.12 6.05
N ALA A 17 -14.22 -1.27 6.04
CA ALA A 17 -14.72 -2.44 5.33
C ALA A 17 -15.83 -3.07 6.21
N GLY A 18 -17.00 -2.43 6.23
CA GLY A 18 -18.09 -2.79 7.14
C GLY A 18 -17.73 -2.48 8.60
N THR A 19 -17.65 -3.51 9.45
CA THR A 19 -17.36 -3.35 10.89
C THR A 19 -15.87 -3.26 11.23
N TYR A 20 -14.97 -3.45 10.26
CA TYR A 20 -13.52 -3.45 10.48
C TYR A 20 -12.85 -2.25 9.81
N GLY A 21 -11.78 -1.74 10.42
CA GLY A 21 -11.04 -0.57 9.96
C GLY A 21 -11.16 0.62 10.91
N GLY A 22 -11.12 1.83 10.37
CA GLY A 22 -11.07 3.07 11.15
C GLY A 22 -9.67 3.40 11.67
N GLN A 23 -9.57 4.42 12.52
CA GLN A 23 -8.33 4.91 13.09
C GLN A 23 -8.48 5.00 14.61
N TYR A 24 -7.89 4.06 15.34
CA TYR A 24 -7.76 4.14 16.80
C TYR A 24 -6.33 4.56 17.15
N ILE A 25 -6.13 5.87 17.27
CA ILE A 25 -4.82 6.52 17.39
C ILE A 25 -4.87 7.68 18.37
N PRO A 26 -3.75 8.05 19.02
CA PRO A 26 -3.66 9.26 19.81
C PRO A 26 -3.95 10.52 18.99
N GLU A 27 -4.65 11.49 19.58
CA GLU A 27 -4.97 12.77 18.95
C GLU A 27 -3.72 13.52 18.46
N THR A 28 -2.61 13.39 19.19
CA THR A 28 -1.31 14.00 18.85
C THR A 28 -0.75 13.52 17.50
N LEU A 29 -1.21 12.38 16.97
CA LEU A 29 -0.78 11.85 15.67
C LEU A 29 -1.73 12.20 14.51
N MET A 30 -2.91 12.76 14.81
CA MET A 30 -3.92 13.06 13.79
C MET A 30 -3.39 13.98 12.70
N THR A 31 -2.73 15.07 13.08
CA THR A 31 -2.20 16.07 12.13
C THR A 31 -1.17 15.47 11.16
N GLU A 32 -0.32 14.55 11.62
CA GLU A 32 0.67 13.91 10.74
C GLU A 32 0.02 12.90 9.77
N LEU A 33 -0.99 12.16 10.24
CA LEU A 33 -1.76 11.26 9.39
C LEU A 33 -2.54 12.00 8.31
N GLU A 34 -3.10 13.16 8.62
CA GLU A 34 -3.77 14.01 7.62
C GLU A 34 -2.81 14.48 6.52
N LYS A 35 -1.57 14.82 6.87
CA LYS A 35 -0.54 15.19 5.88
C LYS A 35 -0.22 14.04 4.94
N VAL A 36 -0.03 12.84 5.50
CA VAL A 36 0.23 11.62 4.70
C VAL A 36 -0.95 11.31 3.80
N ASP A 37 -2.18 11.39 4.32
CA ASP A 37 -3.41 11.13 3.56
C ASP A 37 -3.57 12.12 2.40
N LYS A 38 -3.35 13.41 2.64
CA LYS A 38 -3.37 14.44 1.58
C LYS A 38 -2.31 14.17 0.53
N ALA A 39 -1.07 13.92 0.93
CA ALA A 39 0.04 13.65 0.01
C ALA A 39 -0.23 12.41 -0.86
N PHE A 40 -0.75 11.34 -0.26
CA PHE A 40 -1.16 10.14 -1.00
C PHE A 40 -2.24 10.45 -2.05
N HIS A 41 -3.29 11.18 -1.67
CA HIS A 41 -4.37 11.53 -2.59
C HIS A 41 -3.93 12.42 -3.75
N THR A 42 -2.93 13.28 -3.54
CA THR A 42 -2.30 14.07 -4.61
C THR A 42 -1.42 13.19 -5.51
N LEU A 43 -0.51 12.39 -4.94
CA LEU A 43 0.49 11.65 -5.69
C LEU A 43 -0.07 10.41 -6.42
N LYS A 44 -1.13 9.79 -5.89
CA LYS A 44 -1.69 8.56 -6.48
C LYS A 44 -2.15 8.74 -7.93
N ASP A 45 -2.44 9.98 -8.34
CA ASP A 45 -2.88 10.33 -9.70
C ASP A 45 -1.85 11.13 -10.50
N ASP A 46 -0.73 11.52 -9.89
CA ASP A 46 0.37 12.24 -10.55
C ASP A 46 1.07 11.32 -11.59
N PRO A 47 1.09 11.69 -12.88
CA PRO A 47 1.73 10.90 -13.92
C PRO A 47 3.24 10.76 -13.75
N ASP A 48 3.93 11.77 -13.22
CA ASP A 48 5.38 11.73 -13.04
C ASP A 48 5.73 10.73 -11.93
N PHE A 49 4.97 10.76 -10.83
CA PHE A 49 5.12 9.80 -9.75
C PHE A 49 4.83 8.36 -10.21
N LYS A 50 3.78 8.15 -11.02
CA LYS A 50 3.48 6.83 -11.59
C LYS A 50 4.59 6.33 -12.51
N ALA A 51 5.16 7.21 -13.33
CA ALA A 51 6.25 6.86 -14.24
C ALA A 51 7.50 6.44 -13.46
N GLU A 52 7.88 7.19 -12.43
CA GLU A 52 9.00 6.86 -11.55
C GLU A 52 8.79 5.53 -10.82
N LEU A 53 7.62 5.35 -10.19
CA LEU A 53 7.29 4.10 -9.50
C LEU A 53 7.31 2.91 -10.45
N HIS A 54 6.79 3.08 -11.67
CA HIS A 54 6.80 2.02 -12.68
C HIS A 54 8.24 1.66 -13.09
N ASP A 55 9.09 2.66 -13.31
CA ASP A 55 10.52 2.44 -13.60
C ASP A 55 11.19 1.63 -12.49
N LEU A 56 11.02 2.03 -11.23
CA LEU A 56 11.55 1.29 -10.07
C LEU A 56 11.00 -0.13 -9.99
N LEU A 57 9.71 -0.34 -10.27
CA LEU A 57 9.14 -1.68 -10.25
C LEU A 57 9.78 -2.58 -11.32
N VAL A 58 9.96 -2.07 -12.54
CA VAL A 58 10.49 -2.85 -13.66
C VAL A 58 12.00 -3.04 -13.53
N ASN A 59 12.74 -1.95 -13.38
CA ASN A 59 14.20 -1.93 -13.50
C ASN A 59 14.92 -2.23 -12.19
N TYR A 60 14.25 -2.10 -11.04
CA TYR A 60 14.85 -2.38 -9.72
C TYR A 60 14.17 -3.54 -8.98
N ALA A 61 12.83 -3.58 -8.93
CA ALA A 61 12.11 -4.59 -8.14
C ALA A 61 11.96 -5.95 -8.84
N ASN A 62 12.36 -6.06 -10.11
CA ASN A 62 12.19 -7.26 -10.96
C ASN A 62 10.72 -7.59 -11.24
N ARG A 63 9.94 -6.59 -11.65
CA ARG A 63 8.53 -6.76 -12.05
C ARG A 63 8.41 -6.81 -13.59
N PRO A 64 7.43 -7.56 -14.13
CA PRO A 64 6.46 -8.40 -13.42
C PRO A 64 7.08 -9.70 -12.88
N SER A 65 6.59 -10.18 -11.73
CA SER A 65 7.01 -11.47 -11.19
C SER A 65 6.51 -12.64 -12.05
N LEU A 66 7.34 -13.67 -12.18
CA LEU A 66 7.02 -14.88 -12.96
C LEU A 66 5.81 -15.62 -12.39
N LEU A 67 4.94 -16.13 -13.26
CA LEU A 67 3.91 -17.12 -12.89
C LEU A 67 4.41 -18.50 -13.29
N TYR A 68 4.84 -19.31 -12.31
CA TYR A 68 5.47 -20.60 -12.54
C TYR A 68 4.48 -21.75 -12.43
N TYR A 69 4.40 -22.61 -13.44
CA TYR A 69 3.61 -23.84 -13.39
C TYR A 69 4.38 -24.93 -12.64
N ALA A 70 3.91 -25.31 -11.46
CA ALA A 70 4.54 -26.31 -10.61
C ALA A 70 4.09 -27.72 -11.02
N LYS A 71 4.73 -28.26 -12.08
CA LYS A 71 4.36 -29.54 -12.71
C LYS A 71 4.34 -30.70 -11.71
N ASN A 72 5.44 -30.94 -10.98
CA ASN A 72 5.54 -32.08 -10.07
C ASN A 72 4.49 -31.99 -8.96
N MET A 73 4.30 -30.81 -8.37
CA MET A 73 3.28 -30.59 -7.33
C MET A 73 1.84 -30.77 -7.87
N THR A 74 1.61 -30.43 -9.14
CA THR A 74 0.33 -30.69 -9.81
C THR A 74 0.10 -32.19 -9.97
N GLU A 75 1.12 -32.94 -10.36
CA GLU A 75 1.07 -34.41 -10.52
C GLU A 75 0.86 -35.10 -9.15
N ASP A 76 1.59 -34.68 -8.13
CA ASP A 76 1.51 -35.23 -6.76
C ASP A 76 0.12 -35.05 -6.13
N LEU A 77 -0.55 -33.91 -6.40
CA LEU A 77 -1.89 -33.63 -5.89
C LEU A 77 -3.02 -34.29 -6.72
N GLY A 78 -2.71 -34.77 -7.93
CA GLY A 78 -3.64 -35.53 -8.79
C GLY A 78 -4.91 -34.77 -9.22
N GLY A 79 -4.93 -33.44 -9.12
CA GLY A 79 -6.14 -32.63 -9.29
C GLY A 79 -5.88 -31.33 -10.05
N ALA A 80 -6.09 -30.20 -9.36
CA ALA A 80 -5.97 -28.87 -9.96
C ALA A 80 -4.53 -28.54 -10.40
N LYS A 81 -4.40 -27.72 -11.45
CA LYS A 81 -3.10 -27.16 -11.88
C LYS A 81 -2.59 -26.15 -10.86
N ILE A 82 -1.35 -26.33 -10.41
CA ILE A 82 -0.72 -25.45 -9.45
C ILE A 82 0.16 -24.41 -10.17
N TYR A 83 -0.09 -23.14 -9.87
CA TYR A 83 0.74 -22.03 -10.31
C TYR A 83 1.23 -21.23 -9.11
N LEU A 84 2.53 -20.88 -9.12
CA LEU A 84 3.17 -20.07 -8.10
C LEU A 84 3.44 -18.67 -8.66
N LYS A 85 2.90 -17.64 -8.02
CA LYS A 85 3.27 -16.24 -8.29
C LYS A 85 4.59 -15.95 -7.59
N ARG A 86 5.68 -15.87 -8.35
CA ARG A 86 7.07 -15.86 -7.85
C ARG A 86 7.50 -14.49 -7.30
N GLU A 87 6.80 -13.96 -6.31
CA GLU A 87 7.19 -12.73 -5.60
C GLU A 87 8.48 -12.91 -4.77
N ASP A 88 8.91 -14.15 -4.55
CA ASP A 88 10.21 -14.51 -3.97
C ASP A 88 11.39 -14.09 -4.87
N LEU A 89 11.15 -13.88 -6.17
CA LEU A 89 12.15 -13.41 -7.12
C LEU A 89 12.22 -11.89 -7.25
N ASN A 90 11.38 -11.16 -6.51
CA ASN A 90 11.51 -9.71 -6.46
C ASN A 90 12.84 -9.34 -5.80
N HIS A 91 13.37 -8.15 -6.11
CA HIS A 91 14.52 -7.64 -5.35
C HIS A 91 14.17 -7.59 -3.85
N THR A 92 15.13 -7.93 -2.98
CA THR A 92 14.95 -8.24 -1.53
C THR A 92 14.23 -9.55 -1.17
N GLY A 93 13.74 -10.32 -2.15
CA GLY A 93 13.22 -11.68 -1.95
C GLY A 93 11.78 -11.78 -1.45
N ALA A 94 11.01 -10.69 -1.48
CA ALA A 94 9.61 -10.69 -1.04
C ALA A 94 8.77 -9.61 -1.72
N HIS A 95 7.44 -9.76 -1.64
CA HIS A 95 6.48 -8.77 -2.14
C HIS A 95 6.50 -7.41 -1.41
N LYS A 96 7.15 -7.31 -0.24
CA LYS A 96 7.18 -6.07 0.59
C LYS A 96 7.94 -4.92 -0.08
N ILE A 97 8.84 -5.21 -1.02
CA ILE A 97 9.54 -4.17 -1.77
C ILE A 97 8.58 -3.27 -2.54
N ASN A 98 7.47 -3.83 -3.06
CA ASN A 98 6.47 -3.08 -3.83
C ASN A 98 5.95 -1.87 -3.04
N THR A 99 5.65 -2.04 -1.75
CA THR A 99 5.18 -0.96 -0.88
C THR A 99 6.30 -0.01 -0.47
N SER A 100 7.52 -0.53 -0.31
CA SER A 100 8.66 0.29 0.11
C SER A 100 9.08 1.30 -0.95
N LEU A 101 8.90 0.95 -2.24
CA LEU A 101 9.17 1.82 -3.39
C LEU A 101 8.11 2.89 -3.64
N VAL A 102 6.90 2.76 -3.08
CA VAL A 102 5.83 3.78 -3.18
C VAL A 102 6.17 5.05 -2.39
N LYS A 103 7.28 5.07 -1.66
CA LYS A 103 7.75 6.27 -0.97
C LYS A 103 8.38 7.23 -1.99
N PRO A 104 8.00 8.52 -2.00
CA PRO A 104 8.60 9.49 -2.91
C PRO A 104 10.12 9.54 -2.68
N SER A 105 10.91 9.38 -3.74
CA SER A 105 12.37 9.39 -3.66
C SER A 105 12.92 10.78 -3.35
N SER A 106 12.18 11.83 -3.70
CA SER A 106 12.56 13.22 -3.47
C SER A 106 12.00 13.76 -2.15
N PRO A 107 12.84 14.41 -1.32
CA PRO A 107 12.37 15.17 -0.15
C PRO A 107 11.31 16.23 -0.53
N ASN A 108 11.38 16.75 -1.76
CA ASN A 108 10.52 17.84 -2.22
C ASN A 108 9.14 17.38 -2.72
N THR A 109 8.92 16.09 -2.93
CA THR A 109 7.60 15.56 -3.36
C THR A 109 6.52 15.72 -2.28
N TRP A 110 6.92 15.74 -1.00
CA TRP A 110 6.03 16.04 0.14
C TRP A 110 5.71 17.54 0.24
N ALA A 111 6.52 18.38 -0.40
CA ALA A 111 6.45 19.84 -0.36
C ALA A 111 5.78 20.46 -1.60
N ARG A 112 5.30 19.67 -2.57
CA ARG A 112 4.52 20.14 -3.74
C ARG A 112 3.09 20.57 -3.35
N ASN A 113 2.98 21.42 -2.34
CA ASN A 113 1.77 22.12 -1.94
C ASN A 113 2.12 23.61 -1.80
N ASP A 114 2.60 24.21 -2.89
CA ASP A 114 2.42 25.62 -3.21
C ASP A 114 1.12 25.83 -4.00
#